data_AF-A0A839NNS9-F1
#
_entry.id   AF-A0A839NNS9-F1
#
_cell.length_a   1.000
_cell.length_b   1.000
_cell.length_c   1.000
_cell.angle_alpha   90.00
_cell.angle_beta   90.00
_cell.angle_gamma   90.00
#
_symmetry.space_group_name_H-M   'P 1'
#
loop_
_entity.id
_entity.type
_entity.pdbx_description
1 polymer ?
#
loop_
_entity_poly.entity_id
_entity_poly.type
_entity_poly.pdbx_seq_one_letter_code
_entity_poly.pdbx_strand_id
1 'polypeptide(L)' 'MNIAIPYSIKRKLCNKRAKKRKIDLYKGKVNQILILGQAEYQGRNYTSIADLTAVFYNN' A
#
# COMPACT_ATOMS: atom_id res chain seq x y z
N MET A 1 19.38 -17.09 -26.46
CA MET A 1 19.24 -17.76 -25.14
C MET A 1 18.18 -17.05 -24.32
N ASN A 2 17.04 -17.70 -24.09
CA ASN A 2 15.98 -17.16 -23.22
C ASN A 2 16.34 -17.54 -21.77
N ILE A 3 17.10 -16.70 -21.07
CA ILE A 3 17.50 -16.95 -19.68
C ILE A 3 16.24 -16.77 -18.82
N ALA A 4 15.53 -17.87 -18.58
CA ALA A 4 14.37 -17.88 -17.71
C ALA A 4 14.83 -17.50 -16.29
N ILE A 5 14.33 -16.37 -15.78
CA ILE A 5 14.65 -15.89 -14.43
C ILE A 5 14.26 -16.99 -13.42
N PRO A 6 15.18 -17.43 -12.54
CA PRO A 6 14.90 -18.40 -11.49
C PRO A 6 13.71 -18.01 -10.62
N TYR A 7 12.92 -18.99 -10.20
CA TYR A 7 11.73 -18.75 -9.38
C TYR A 7 12.04 -18.00 -8.07
N SER A 8 13.19 -18.25 -7.44
CA SER A 8 13.65 -17.54 -6.25
C SER A 8 13.78 -16.03 -6.46
N ILE A 9 14.28 -15.61 -7.63
CA ILE A 9 14.39 -14.20 -8.02
C ILE A 9 13.02 -13.62 -8.34
N LYS A 10 12.17 -14.36 -9.08
CA LYS A 10 10.78 -13.96 -9.35
C LYS A 10 10.00 -13.70 -8.05
N ARG A 11 10.11 -14.61 -7.07
CA ARG A 11 9.47 -14.48 -5.75
C ARG A 11 9.93 -13.22 -5.02
N LYS A 12 11.24 -12.94 -5.00
CA LYS A 12 11.78 -11.71 -4.40
C LYS A 12 11.23 -10.44 -5.07
N LEU A 13 11.17 -10.42 -6.40
CA LEU A 13 10.62 -9.29 -7.17
C LEU A 13 9.12 -9.10 -6.90
N CYS A 14 8.35 -10.18 -6.83
CA CYS A 14 6.93 -10.14 -6.48
C CYS A 14 6.72 -9.54 -5.09
N ASN A 15 7.48 -9.98 -4.08
CA ASN A 15 7.39 -9.42 -2.72
C ASN A 15 7.73 -7.93 -2.69
N LYS A 16 8.79 -7.52 -3.40
CA LYS A 16 9.17 -6.10 -3.51
C LYS A 16 8.07 -5.26 -4.15
N ARG A 17 7.45 -5.75 -5.22
CA ARG A 17 6.32 -5.08 -5.90
C ARG A 17 5.09 -5.00 -5.01
N ALA A 18 4.76 -6.07 -4.29
CA ALA A 18 3.64 -6.09 -3.35
C ALA A 18 3.83 -5.06 -2.22
N LYS A 19 5.03 -4.99 -1.63
CA LYS A 19 5.38 -3.97 -0.61
C LYS A 19 5.25 -2.55 -1.18
N LYS A 20 5.76 -2.32 -2.39
CA LYS A 20 5.63 -1.01 -3.05
C LYS A 20 4.15 -0.63 -3.25
N ARG A 21 3.33 -1.53 -3.79
CA ARG A 21 1.88 -1.30 -4.00
C ARG A 21 1.15 -0.96 -2.70
N LYS A 22 1.49 -1.63 -1.59
CA LYS A 22 0.92 -1.29 -0.27
C LYS A 22 1.27 0.14 0.15
N ILE A 23 2.53 0.55 0.01
CA ILE A 23 2.96 1.92 0.35
C ILE A 23 2.29 2.96 -0.54
N ASP A 24 2.20 2.70 -1.84
CA ASP A 24 1.56 3.62 -2.79
C ASP A 24 0.07 3.78 -2.49
N LEU A 25 -0.62 2.69 -2.10
CA LEU A 25 -2.00 2.73 -1.63
C LEU A 25 -2.15 3.62 -0.39
N TYR A 26 -1.30 3.43 0.63
CA TYR A 26 -1.33 4.26 1.85
C TYR A 26 -1.13 5.74 1.52
N LYS A 27 -0.12 6.08 0.71
CA LYS A 27 0.12 7.46 0.27
C LYS A 27 -1.09 8.06 -0.46
N GLY A 28 -1.74 7.28 -1.32
CA GLY A 28 -2.96 7.71 -2.00
C GLY A 28 -4.07 8.06 -1.01
N LYS A 29 -4.25 7.28 0.05
CA LYS A 29 -5.25 7.54 1.10
C LYS A 29 -4.90 8.75 1.95
N VAL A 30 -3.63 8.91 2.33
CA VAL A 30 -3.17 10.12 3.02
C VAL A 30 -3.41 11.37 2.18
N ASN A 31 -3.08 11.33 0.88
CA ASN A 31 -3.35 12.46 -0.02
C ASN A 31 -4.85 12.75 -0.17
N GLN A 32 -5.70 11.73 -0.20
CA GLN A 32 -7.16 11.92 -0.18
C GLN A 32 -7.60 12.65 1.09
N ILE A 33 -7.07 12.30 2.27
CA ILE A 33 -7.35 13.03 3.51
C ILE A 33 -6.87 14.49 3.43
N LEU A 34 -5.66 14.72 2.93
CA LEU A 34 -5.11 16.08 2.83
C LEU A 34 -5.89 16.99 1.87
N ILE A 35 -6.42 16.44 0.77
CA ILE A 35 -7.12 17.21 -0.27
C ILE A 35 -8.62 17.31 0.01
N LEU A 36 -9.26 16.21 0.40
CA LEU A 36 -10.72 16.09 0.54
C LEU A 36 -11.19 16.09 2.00
N GLY A 37 -10.26 16.07 2.96
CA GLY A 37 -10.55 15.99 4.40
C GLY A 37 -10.90 14.58 4.89
N GLN A 38 -11.05 13.61 3.99
CA GLN A 38 -11.37 12.22 4.34
C GLN A 38 -10.92 11.22 3.27
N ALA A 39 -10.72 9.97 3.68
CA ALA A 39 -10.46 8.84 2.77
C ALA A 39 -11.12 7.56 3.26
N GLU A 40 -11.68 6.79 2.34
CA GLU A 40 -12.24 5.47 2.64
C GLU A 40 -11.16 4.39 2.60
N TYR A 41 -11.07 3.55 3.63
CA TYR A 41 -10.22 2.37 3.65
C TYR A 41 -10.96 1.21 4.35
N GLN A 42 -11.07 0.07 3.67
CA GLN A 42 -11.77 -1.13 4.17
C GLN A 42 -13.21 -0.86 4.66
N GLY A 43 -13.97 -0.03 3.93
CA GLY A 43 -15.36 0.31 4.25
C GLY A 43 -15.54 1.27 5.43
N ARG A 44 -14.45 1.90 5.90
CA ARG A 44 -14.48 2.96 6.93
C ARG A 44 -13.88 4.24 6.39
N ASN A 45 -14.50 5.37 6.73
CA ASN A 45 -13.97 6.69 6.41
C ASN A 45 -13.04 7.17 7.52
N TYR A 46 -11.86 7.63 7.13
CA TYR A 46 -10.86 8.21 8.01
C TYR A 46 -10.67 9.68 7.65
N THR A 47 -10.79 10.55 8.63
CA THR A 47 -10.47 11.98 8.52
C THR A 47 -9.09 12.31 9.10
N SER A 48 -8.60 11.45 10.01
CA SER A 48 -7.29 11.57 10.63
C SER A 48 -6.28 10.63 9.95
N ILE A 49 -5.12 11.18 9.59
CA ILE A 49 -4.00 10.39 9.07
C ILE A 49 -3.48 9.44 10.14
N ALA A 50 -3.48 9.82 11.42
CA ALA A 50 -3.01 8.98 12.51
C ALA A 50 -3.86 7.72 12.65
N ASP A 51 -5.19 7.87 12.62
CA ASP A 51 -6.13 6.75 12.73
C ASP A 51 -6.02 5.80 11.53
N LEU A 52 -5.90 6.37 10.32
CA LEU A 52 -5.63 5.60 9.10
C LEU A 52 -4.32 4.82 9.22
N THR A 53 -3.25 5.46 9.73
CA THR A 53 -1.93 4.82 9.89
C THR A 53 -1.99 3.66 10.87
N ALA A 54 -2.66 3.86 12.01
CA ALA A 54 -2.84 2.81 13.01
C ALA A 54 -3.52 1.58 12.40
N VAL A 55 -4.63 1.77 11.66
CA VAL A 55 -5.34 0.64 11.03
C VAL A 55 -4.55 0.02 9.87
N PHE A 56 -3.81 0.82 9.10
CA PHE A 56 -3.06 0.33 7.95
C PHE A 56 -1.87 -0.57 8.33
N TYR A 57 -1.23 -0.29 9.48
CA TYR A 57 -0.04 -1.01 9.95
C TYR A 57 -0.26 -1.93 11.17
N ASN A 58 -1.44 -1.89 11.83
CA ASN A 58 -1.79 -2.85 12.89
C ASN A 58 -2.31 -4.21 12.37
N ASN A 59 -2.37 -4.42 11.04
CA ASN A 59 -2.62 -5.72 10.41
C ASN A 59 -1.31 -6.36 9.94
#